data_AF-A0A0K0D4R6-F1
#
_entry.id   AF-A0A0K0D4R6-F1
#
_cell.length_a   1.000
_cell.length_b   1.000
_cell.length_c   1.000
_cell.angle_alpha   90.00
_cell.angle_beta   90.00
_cell.angle_gamma   90.00
#
_symmetry.space_group_name_H-M   'P 1'
#
loop_
_entity.id
_entity.type
_entity.pdbx_description
1 polymer ?
#
loop_
_entity_poly.entity_id
_entity_poly.type
_entity_poly.pdbx_seq_one_letter_code
_entity_poly.pdbx_strand_id
1 'polypeptide(L)'
;MFTIRTGLNSAFGLSQHALVIVGQNKLIKNFPFGGDLEAKFNGEIDARKWKEAMKMLPVSGSLPLVFNQSRIISVPDSASRHNTPSNCHIISRELKTLPFYKGGFNVNHADNVLASVAAIARSFPLYFRRTGQSPVNIIVEICLPDREVSV
;
A
#
# COMPACT_ATOMS: atom_id res chain seq x y z
N MET A 1 -3.72 9.62 13.98
CA MET A 1 -4.91 9.98 13.16
C MET A 1 -5.02 9.02 11.99
N PHE A 2 -6.22 8.55 11.63
CA PHE A 2 -6.45 7.66 10.47
C PHE A 2 -7.35 8.38 9.47
N THR A 3 -6.85 8.61 8.26
CA THR A 3 -7.54 9.44 7.25
C THR A 3 -7.58 8.71 5.92
N ILE A 4 -8.77 8.63 5.32
CA ILE A 4 -8.99 8.01 4.01
C ILE A 4 -9.24 9.13 3.00
N ARG A 5 -8.60 9.06 1.83
CA ARG A 5 -8.72 10.03 0.75
C ARG A 5 -8.74 9.32 -0.59
N THR A 6 -9.26 9.99 -1.61
CA THR A 6 -9.22 9.54 -3.01
C THR A 6 -8.11 10.26 -3.77
N GLY A 7 -7.46 9.55 -4.69
CA GLY A 7 -6.37 10.08 -5.50
C GLY A 7 -5.01 10.08 -4.79
N LEU A 8 -3.93 10.00 -5.57
CA LEU A 8 -2.58 10.19 -5.06
C LEU A 8 -2.35 11.68 -4.79
N ASN A 9 -1.62 11.99 -3.72
CA ASN A 9 -1.15 13.34 -3.46
C ASN A 9 0.35 13.34 -3.17
N SER A 10 1.14 13.96 -4.05
CA SER A 10 2.60 14.04 -3.94
C SER A 10 3.13 14.67 -2.64
N ALA A 11 2.33 15.42 -1.88
CA ALA A 11 2.73 15.95 -0.57
C ALA A 11 3.01 14.84 0.47
N PHE A 12 2.40 13.65 0.31
CA PHE A 12 2.59 12.52 1.24
C PHE A 12 3.51 11.47 0.63
N GLY A 13 4.80 11.81 0.55
CA GLY A 13 5.86 10.97 -0.01
C GLY A 13 6.92 10.53 1.00
N LEU A 14 7.95 9.83 0.50
CA LEU A 14 9.06 9.25 1.26
C LEU A 14 9.86 10.24 2.11
N SER A 15 9.86 11.52 1.74
CA SER A 15 10.55 12.57 2.47
C SER A 15 10.05 12.76 3.91
N GLN A 16 8.78 12.44 4.17
CA GLN A 16 8.14 12.64 5.48
C GLN A 16 7.47 11.38 6.04
N HIS A 17 7.27 10.37 5.19
CA HIS A 17 6.43 9.22 5.48
C HIS A 17 7.05 7.93 4.96
N ALA A 18 6.98 6.85 5.74
CA ALA A 18 7.16 5.51 5.16
C ALA A 18 6.03 5.21 4.17
N LEU A 19 6.35 4.72 2.97
CA LEU A 19 5.40 4.55 1.86
C LEU A 19 5.06 3.07 1.64
N VAL A 20 3.81 2.69 1.83
CA VAL A 20 3.36 1.33 1.52
C VAL A 20 2.35 1.37 0.40
N ILE A 21 2.64 0.67 -0.70
CA ILE A 21 1.75 0.47 -1.84
C ILE A 21 1.07 -0.89 -1.69
N VAL A 22 -0.24 -0.94 -1.77
CA VAL A 22 -1.02 -2.18 -1.60
C VAL A 22 -2.00 -2.32 -2.74
N GLY A 23 -2.12 -3.51 -3.32
CA GLY A 23 -3.03 -3.78 -4.43
C GLY A 23 -2.94 -5.20 -4.97
N GLN A 24 -3.81 -5.55 -5.92
CA GLN A 24 -3.74 -6.84 -6.61
C GLN A 24 -2.52 -6.92 -7.52
N ASN A 25 -1.90 -8.10 -7.65
CA ASN A 25 -0.64 -8.27 -8.38
C ASN A 25 -0.71 -7.73 -9.82
N LYS A 26 -1.77 -8.08 -10.57
CA LYS A 26 -1.94 -7.60 -11.95
C LYS A 26 -2.11 -6.09 -12.01
N LEU A 27 -2.92 -5.53 -11.10
CA LEU A 27 -3.18 -4.08 -11.07
C LEU A 27 -1.92 -3.29 -10.76
N ILE A 28 -1.13 -3.71 -9.77
CA ILE A 28 0.13 -3.03 -9.43
C ILE A 28 1.10 -3.08 -10.61
N LYS A 29 1.27 -4.24 -11.25
CA LYS A 29 2.18 -4.40 -12.39
C LYS A 29 1.80 -3.56 -13.60
N ASN A 30 0.50 -3.32 -13.79
CA ASN A 30 -0.03 -2.51 -14.88
C ASN A 30 -0.18 -1.02 -14.50
N PHE A 31 0.09 -0.65 -13.25
CA PHE A 31 -0.06 0.74 -12.81
C PHE A 31 1.08 1.60 -13.40
N PRO A 32 0.75 2.69 -14.12
CA PRO A 32 1.76 3.52 -14.76
C PRO A 32 2.64 4.20 -13.71
N PHE A 33 3.96 4.16 -13.92
CA PHE A 33 4.90 4.90 -13.11
C PHE A 33 5.12 6.30 -13.70
N GLY A 34 4.71 7.31 -12.95
CA GLY A 34 4.83 8.72 -13.33
C GLY A 34 3.96 9.61 -12.42
N GLY A 35 4.01 10.93 -12.66
CA GLY A 35 3.16 11.90 -11.96
C GLY A 35 3.32 11.83 -10.43
N ASP A 36 2.20 11.80 -9.71
CA ASP A 36 2.19 11.76 -8.25
C ASP A 36 2.83 10.50 -7.65
N LEU A 37 2.78 9.35 -8.34
CA LEU A 37 3.42 8.13 -7.84
C LEU A 37 4.94 8.28 -7.81
N GLU A 38 5.51 8.78 -8.90
CA GLU A 38 6.95 9.03 -8.99
C GLU A 38 7.38 10.12 -8.00
N ALA A 39 6.62 11.21 -7.91
CA ALA A 39 6.89 12.30 -6.97
C ALA A 39 6.91 11.82 -5.51
N LYS A 40 6.05 10.86 -5.14
CA LYS A 40 6.04 10.25 -3.79
C LYS A 40 7.33 9.52 -3.43
N PHE A 41 8.08 9.02 -4.41
CA PHE A 41 9.38 8.40 -4.15
C PHE A 41 10.52 9.42 -4.01
N ASN A 42 10.26 10.72 -4.22
CA ASN A 42 11.23 11.80 -4.02
C ASN A 42 12.58 11.56 -4.75
N GLY A 43 12.55 10.96 -5.93
CA GLY A 43 13.74 10.66 -6.74
C GLY A 43 14.51 9.39 -6.36
N GLU A 44 14.13 8.68 -5.29
CA GLU A 44 14.80 7.44 -4.87
C GLU A 44 14.59 6.28 -5.86
N ILE A 45 13.41 6.26 -6.49
CA ILE A 45 13.01 5.29 -7.51
C ILE A 45 12.76 6.03 -8.82
N ASP A 46 13.43 5.58 -9.87
CA ASP A 46 13.18 5.98 -11.26
C ASP A 46 12.36 4.90 -11.99
N ALA A 47 11.92 5.21 -13.22
CA ALA A 47 11.15 4.28 -14.04
C ALA A 47 11.87 2.93 -14.28
N ARG A 48 13.21 2.94 -14.34
CA ARG A 48 14.01 1.73 -14.54
C ARG A 48 13.95 0.83 -13.30
N LYS A 49 14.22 1.36 -12.11
CA LYS A 49 14.12 0.64 -10.84
C LYS A 49 12.71 0.17 -10.57
N TRP A 50 11.70 0.97 -10.90
CA TRP A 50 10.30 0.56 -10.80
C TRP A 50 10.01 -0.67 -11.68
N LYS A 51 10.45 -0.64 -12.95
CA LYS A 51 10.28 -1.76 -13.87
C LYS A 51 10.94 -3.04 -13.36
N GLU A 52 12.15 -2.96 -12.80
CA GLU A 52 12.81 -4.11 -12.17
C GLU A 52 12.07 -4.59 -10.92
N ALA A 53 11.58 -3.68 -10.07
CA ALA A 53 10.77 -4.03 -8.91
C ALA A 53 9.49 -4.77 -9.31
N MET A 54 8.82 -4.36 -10.40
CA MET A 54 7.63 -5.05 -10.92
C MET A 54 7.90 -6.47 -11.40
N LYS A 55 9.10 -6.74 -11.94
CA LYS A 55 9.53 -8.10 -12.30
C LYS A 55 9.76 -8.98 -11.08
N MET A 56 10.33 -8.41 -10.02
CA MET A 56 10.65 -9.11 -8.77
C MET A 56 9.45 -9.26 -7.84
N LEU A 57 8.37 -8.51 -8.06
CA LEU A 57 7.18 -8.51 -7.20
C LEU A 57 6.53 -9.91 -7.16
N PRO A 58 6.49 -10.56 -5.98
CA PRO A 58 5.86 -11.88 -5.85
C PRO A 58 4.35 -11.78 -6.08
N VAL A 59 3.73 -12.89 -6.48
CA VAL A 59 2.26 -12.96 -6.67
C VAL A 59 1.52 -12.67 -5.35
N SER A 60 2.08 -13.11 -4.23
CA SER A 60 1.56 -12.95 -2.87
C SER A 60 2.67 -12.53 -1.93
N GLY A 61 2.42 -11.56 -1.04
CA GLY A 61 3.37 -11.14 0.00
C GLY A 61 3.82 -9.70 -0.20
N SER A 62 5.09 -9.42 0.05
CA SER A 62 5.62 -8.06 -0.06
C SER A 62 7.03 -7.97 -0.64
N LEU A 63 7.35 -6.80 -1.21
CA LEU A 63 8.65 -6.42 -1.74
C LEU A 63 9.09 -5.10 -1.07
N PRO A 64 10.11 -5.10 -0.20
CA PRO A 64 10.65 -3.88 0.38
C PRO A 64 11.44 -3.07 -0.67
N LEU A 65 11.39 -1.75 -0.54
CA LEU A 65 12.05 -0.77 -1.40
C LEU A 65 12.67 0.34 -0.52
N VAL A 66 13.66 1.06 -1.06
CA VAL A 66 14.33 2.22 -0.41
C VAL A 66 14.68 1.95 1.06
N PHE A 67 15.63 1.04 1.31
CA PHE A 67 16.06 0.64 2.67
C PHE A 67 14.89 0.26 3.61
N ASN A 68 13.84 -0.36 3.06
CA ASN A 68 12.62 -0.75 3.78
C ASN A 68 11.82 0.44 4.36
N GLN A 69 12.06 1.67 3.88
CA GLN A 69 11.20 2.83 4.09
C GLN A 69 9.97 2.81 3.18
N SER A 70 10.06 2.09 2.05
CA SER A 70 8.91 1.77 1.22
C SER A 70 8.69 0.27 1.07
N ARG A 71 7.47 -0.11 0.75
CA ARG A 71 7.09 -1.52 0.52
C ARG A 71 5.93 -1.62 -0.44
N ILE A 72 5.98 -2.62 -1.31
CA ILE A 72 4.85 -3.02 -2.14
C ILE A 72 4.28 -4.32 -1.56
N ILE A 73 2.99 -4.32 -1.22
CA ILE A 73 2.25 -5.50 -0.79
C ILE A 73 1.40 -5.97 -1.96
N SER A 74 1.74 -7.16 -2.48
CA SER A 74 1.01 -7.79 -3.57
C SER A 74 -0.04 -8.74 -3.01
N VAL A 75 -1.29 -8.48 -3.40
CA VAL A 75 -2.44 -9.33 -3.11
C VAL A 75 -2.70 -10.23 -4.35
N PRO A 76 -2.90 -11.54 -4.19
CA PRO A 76 -3.24 -12.42 -5.31
C PRO A 76 -4.57 -12.06 -5.95
N ASP A 77 -4.63 -12.15 -7.27
CA ASP A 77 -5.85 -11.88 -8.05
C ASP A 77 -6.93 -12.97 -7.89
N SER A 78 -6.55 -14.17 -7.44
CA SER A 78 -7.45 -15.29 -7.20
C SER A 78 -7.49 -15.67 -5.72
N ALA A 79 -8.64 -16.17 -5.28
CA ALA A 79 -8.84 -16.71 -3.94
C ALA A 79 -9.35 -18.14 -4.03
N SER A 80 -9.03 -18.96 -3.03
CA SER A 80 -9.66 -20.28 -2.87
C SER A 80 -11.13 -20.13 -2.45
N ARG A 81 -11.94 -21.17 -2.66
CA ARG A 81 -13.39 -21.15 -2.40
C ARG A 81 -13.77 -20.73 -0.97
N HIS A 82 -12.90 -20.95 0.01
CA HIS A 82 -13.13 -20.65 1.42
C HIS A 82 -12.56 -19.30 1.87
N ASN A 83 -11.80 -18.63 1.00
CA ASN A 83 -11.23 -17.32 1.29
C ASN A 83 -12.13 -16.21 0.75
N THR A 84 -12.06 -15.05 1.41
CA THR A 84 -12.61 -13.82 0.83
C THR A 84 -11.90 -13.51 -0.50
N PRO A 85 -12.64 -13.13 -1.57
CA PRO A 85 -12.04 -12.77 -2.86
C PRO A 85 -11.11 -11.55 -2.75
N SER A 86 -11.26 -10.75 -1.69
CA SER A 86 -10.36 -9.62 -1.42
C SER A 86 -8.95 -10.02 -0.99
N ASN A 87 -8.75 -11.25 -0.51
CA ASN A 87 -7.49 -11.71 0.08
C ASN A 87 -6.87 -10.73 1.11
N CYS A 88 -7.69 -9.90 1.75
CA CYS A 88 -7.24 -8.76 2.57
C CYS A 88 -6.44 -9.16 3.82
N HIS A 89 -6.54 -10.43 4.23
CA HIS A 89 -5.74 -11.01 5.32
C HIS A 89 -4.22 -10.91 5.06
N ILE A 90 -3.79 -10.93 3.79
CA ILE A 90 -2.39 -10.75 3.40
C ILE A 90 -1.92 -9.34 3.77
N ILE A 91 -2.74 -8.33 3.51
CA ILE A 91 -2.42 -6.93 3.84
C ILE A 91 -2.10 -6.80 5.33
N SER A 92 -2.99 -7.32 6.19
CA SER A 92 -2.77 -7.31 7.64
C SER A 92 -1.52 -8.09 8.06
N ARG A 93 -1.23 -9.22 7.41
CA ARG A 93 -0.05 -10.04 7.70
C ARG A 93 1.24 -9.29 7.38
N GLU A 94 1.32 -8.68 6.20
CA GLU A 94 2.51 -7.96 5.75
C GLU A 94 2.71 -6.61 6.48
N LEU A 95 1.64 -5.92 6.88
CA LEU A 95 1.74 -4.67 7.64
C LEU A 95 2.26 -4.88 9.06
N LYS A 96 1.93 -6.00 9.70
CA LYS A 96 2.42 -6.33 11.05
C LYS A 96 3.95 -6.50 11.13
N THR A 97 4.61 -6.77 10.01
CA THR A 97 6.07 -6.96 9.97
C THR A 97 6.83 -5.66 9.68
N LEU A 98 6.12 -4.55 9.46
CA LEU A 98 6.76 -3.25 9.23
C LEU A 98 7.30 -2.69 10.56
N PRO A 99 8.58 -2.27 10.60
CA PRO A 99 9.05 -1.46 11.71
C PRO A 99 8.31 -0.12 11.65
N PHE A 100 7.49 0.17 12.66
CA PHE A 100 6.63 1.35 12.69
C PHE A 100 7.47 2.63 12.85
N TYR A 101 7.85 3.24 11.72
CA TYR A 101 8.27 4.63 11.64
C TYR A 101 7.04 5.51 11.37
N LYS A 102 7.12 6.83 11.62
CA LYS A 102 6.06 7.79 11.26
C LYS A 102 5.66 7.56 9.79
N GLY A 103 4.49 6.95 9.52
CA GLY A 103 4.21 6.28 8.25
C GLY A 103 2.88 6.71 7.63
N GLY A 104 2.93 7.21 6.39
CA GLY A 104 1.77 7.56 5.57
C GLY A 104 1.56 6.47 4.52
N PHE A 105 0.40 5.82 4.49
CA PHE A 105 0.17 4.62 3.68
C PHE A 105 -0.58 4.99 2.39
N ASN A 106 -0.19 4.46 1.23
CA ASN A 106 -0.87 4.77 -0.03
C ASN A 106 -1.43 3.48 -0.64
N VAL A 107 -2.75 3.37 -0.71
CA VAL A 107 -3.45 2.09 -0.93
C VAL A 107 -4.13 2.11 -2.28
N ASN A 108 -3.43 1.58 -3.28
CA ASN A 108 -3.93 1.55 -4.64
C ASN A 108 -4.79 0.29 -4.87
N HIS A 109 -6.10 0.38 -4.61
CA HIS A 109 -7.00 -0.76 -4.79
C HIS A 109 -8.25 -0.41 -5.59
N ALA A 110 -8.51 -1.17 -6.66
CA ALA A 110 -9.72 -1.09 -7.49
C ALA A 110 -10.97 -1.76 -6.90
N ASP A 111 -10.87 -3.04 -6.52
CA ASP A 111 -12.09 -3.88 -6.40
C ASP A 111 -12.57 -4.22 -4.99
N ASN A 112 -11.72 -4.04 -3.98
CA ASN A 112 -12.01 -4.45 -2.61
C ASN A 112 -11.55 -3.38 -1.62
N VAL A 113 -11.84 -2.12 -1.94
CA VAL A 113 -11.43 -0.94 -1.16
C VAL A 113 -11.79 -1.11 0.31
N LEU A 114 -13.06 -1.42 0.61
CA LEU A 114 -13.54 -1.55 1.99
C LEU A 114 -12.76 -2.60 2.78
N ALA A 115 -12.65 -3.82 2.23
CA ALA A 115 -11.96 -4.92 2.90
C ALA A 115 -10.47 -4.61 3.14
N SER A 116 -9.85 -3.92 2.17
CA SER A 116 -8.43 -3.55 2.23
C SER A 116 -8.17 -2.44 3.23
N VAL A 117 -8.97 -1.36 3.19
CA VAL A 117 -8.90 -0.27 4.17
C VAL A 117 -9.16 -0.80 5.58
N ALA A 118 -10.13 -1.70 5.76
CA ALA A 118 -10.39 -2.32 7.05
C ALA A 118 -9.23 -3.21 7.53
N ALA A 119 -8.56 -3.94 6.62
CA ALA A 119 -7.36 -4.70 6.95
C ALA A 119 -6.20 -3.79 7.41
N ILE A 120 -6.02 -2.64 6.74
CA ILE A 120 -5.05 -1.63 7.13
C ILE A 120 -5.39 -1.06 8.50
N ALA A 121 -6.62 -0.55 8.70
CA ALA A 121 -7.05 0.05 9.96
C ALA A 121 -6.82 -0.90 11.16
N ARG A 122 -7.18 -2.18 11.02
CA ARG A 122 -6.99 -3.19 12.08
C ARG A 122 -5.52 -3.53 12.36
N SER A 123 -4.60 -3.16 11.47
CA SER A 123 -3.16 -3.37 11.65
C SER A 123 -2.52 -2.31 12.56
N PHE A 124 -3.25 -1.25 12.93
CA PHE A 124 -2.76 -0.16 13.78
C PHE A 124 -3.66 0.01 15.02
N PRO A 125 -3.44 -0.79 16.07
CA PRO A 125 -4.24 -0.69 17.29
C PRO A 125 -4.04 0.67 17.97
N LEU A 126 -5.13 1.25 18.47
CA LEU A 126 -5.10 2.53 19.19
C LEU A 126 -4.54 2.37 20.62
N TYR A 127 -4.77 1.22 21.23
CA TYR A 127 -4.30 0.95 22.59
C TYR A 127 -2.89 0.37 22.59
N PHE A 128 -1.98 1.02 23.31
CA PHE A 128 -0.65 0.52 23.61
C PHE A 128 -0.26 0.97 25.03
N ARG A 129 0.43 0.12 25.78
CA ARG A 129 0.91 0.41 27.15
C ARG A 129 2.42 0.71 27.19
N ARG A 130 3.12 0.60 26.06
CA ARG A 130 4.56 0.85 25.98
C ARG A 130 4.84 2.34 26.13
N THR A 131 5.80 2.68 26.97
CA THR A 131 6.30 4.05 27.13
C THR A 131 7.11 4.47 25.91
N GLY A 132 7.02 5.75 25.53
CA GLY A 132 7.81 6.33 24.42
C GLY A 132 7.30 6.04 23.00
N GLN A 133 6.23 5.25 22.84
CA GLN A 133 5.60 5.05 21.53
C GLN A 133 4.59 6.19 21.28
N SER A 134 4.72 6.87 20.15
CA SER A 134 3.74 7.88 19.72
C SER A 134 2.72 7.25 18.76
N PRO A 135 1.47 7.73 18.75
CA PRO A 135 0.49 7.33 17.75
C PRO A 135 1.02 7.58 16.34
N VAL A 136 0.81 6.63 15.42
CA VAL A 136 1.16 6.80 14.01
C VAL A 136 0.04 7.55 13.29
N ASN A 137 0.40 8.51 12.44
CA ASN A 137 -0.54 9.18 11.55
C ASN A 137 -0.62 8.44 10.24
N ILE A 138 -1.74 7.78 10.01
CA ILE A 138 -2.00 6.92 8.87
C ILE A 138 -2.88 7.68 7.91
N ILE A 139 -2.32 7.98 6.75
CA ILE A 139 -3.08 8.42 5.59
C ILE A 139 -3.30 7.17 4.75
N VAL A 140 -4.46 7.06 4.09
CA VAL A 140 -4.80 6.01 3.14
C VAL A 140 -5.34 6.68 1.90
N GLU A 141 -4.54 6.69 0.84
CA GLU A 141 -4.94 7.21 -0.47
C GLU A 141 -5.46 6.08 -1.35
N ILE A 142 -6.71 6.19 -1.81
CA ILE A 142 -7.37 5.20 -2.67
C ILE A 142 -7.23 5.64 -4.13
N CYS A 143 -6.63 4.77 -4.94
CA CYS A 143 -6.57 4.93 -6.38
C CYS A 143 -7.39 3.83 -7.03
N LEU A 144 -8.37 4.25 -7.81
CA LEU A 144 -9.16 3.35 -8.64
C LEU A 144 -8.55 3.40 -10.04
N PRO A 145 -8.27 2.25 -10.68
CA PRO A 145 -8.04 2.25 -12.11
C PRO A 145 -9.32 2.70 -12.80
N ASP A 146 -9.18 3.37 -13.94
CA ASP A 146 -10.31 3.72 -14.80
C ASP A 146 -11.01 2.44 -15.25
N ARG A 147 -12.00 2.00 -14.47
CA ARG A 147 -12.98 1.04 -14.94
C ARG A 147 -14.10 1.86 -15.54
N GLU A 148 -14.28 1.70 -16.85
CA GLU A 148 -15.59 1.92 -17.46
C GLU A 148 -16.62 1.25 -16.54
N VAL A 149 -17.50 2.07 -15.98
CA VAL A 149 -18.64 1.62 -15.19
C VAL A 149 -19.52 0.82 -16.13
N SER A 150 -19.33 -0.50 -16.17
CA SER A 150 -20.27 -1.41 -16.80
C SER A 150 -21.49 -1.47 -15.89
N VAL A 151 -22.50 -0.67 -16.25
CA VAL A 151 -23.86 -0.68 -15.69
C VAL A 151 -24.51 -2.04 -15.94
#